data_AF-A0A6A0IP22-F1
#
_entry.id   AF-A0A6A0IP22-F1
#
_cell.length_a   1.000
_cell.length_b   1.000
_cell.length_c   1.000
_cell.angle_alpha   90.00
_cell.angle_beta   90.00
_cell.angle_gamma   90.00
#
_symmetry.space_group_name_H-M   'P 1'
#
loop_
_entity.id
_entity.type
_entity.pdbx_description
1 polymer ?
#
loop_
_entity_poly.entity_id
_entity_poly.type
_entity_poly.pdbx_seq_one_letter_code
_entity_poly.pdbx_strand_id
1 'polypeptide(L)'
;MDDMTPKLLLLGRFVCFMTISYLLLDALVARLIRDPASKVRGFFALVASPVTRPVRRFLPEGATDDQVRWASIGLVALVWVLLLVLPRLASG
;
A
#
# COMPACT_ATOMS: atom_id res chain seq x y z
N MET A 1 30.64 3.20 6.21
CA MET A 1 29.30 2.66 6.56
C MET A 1 28.31 3.04 5.45
N ASP A 2 28.77 3.03 4.19
CA ASP A 2 28.21 3.86 3.10
C ASP A 2 27.53 3.07 1.99
N ASP A 3 27.51 1.75 2.08
CA ASP A 3 26.99 0.85 1.04
C ASP A 3 25.55 0.37 1.31
N MET A 4 24.99 0.68 2.49
CA MET A 4 23.65 0.22 2.90
C MET A 4 22.53 1.15 2.42
N THR A 5 22.76 2.47 2.37
CA THR A 5 21.73 3.46 1.98
C THR A 5 21.12 3.20 0.60
N PRO A 6 21.89 2.98 -0.48
CA PRO A 6 21.29 2.70 -1.81
C PRO A 6 20.53 1.37 -1.84
N LYS A 7 21.02 0.35 -1.12
CA LYS A 7 20.36 -0.96 -1.00
C LYS A 7 19.04 -0.86 -0.24
N LEU A 8 19.01 -0.09 0.85
CA LEU A 8 17.80 0.17 1.63
C LEU A 8 16.77 0.97 0.84
N LEU A 9 17.19 1.98 0.07
CA LEU A 9 16.29 2.73 -0.82
C LEU A 9 15.69 1.84 -1.91
N LEU A 10 16.52 0.97 -2.52
CA LEU A 10 16.05 0.01 -3.52
C LEU A 10 15.03 -0.97 -2.92
N LEU A 11 15.34 -1.53 -1.75
CA LEU A 11 14.44 -2.45 -1.04
C LEU A 11 13.13 -1.74 -0.67
N GLY A 12 13.19 -0.53 -0.13
CA GLY A 12 12.01 0.27 0.21
C GLY A 12 11.13 0.55 -1.00
N ARG A 13 11.73 0.92 -2.15
CA ARG A 13 11.00 1.12 -3.41
C ARG A 13 10.34 -0.17 -3.90
N PHE A 14 11.06 -1.29 -3.82
CA PHE A 14 10.54 -2.60 -4.22
C PHE A 14 9.38 -3.05 -3.35
N VAL A 15 9.50 -2.89 -2.02
CA VAL A 15 8.42 -3.19 -1.07
C VAL A 15 7.21 -2.31 -1.34
N CYS A 16 7.38 -0.99 -1.53
CA CYS A 16 6.27 -0.10 -1.86
C CYS A 16 5.56 -0.50 -3.16
N PHE A 17 6.32 -0.82 -4.20
CA PHE A 17 5.78 -1.28 -5.48
C PHE A 17 4.95 -2.58 -5.32
N MET A 18 5.49 -3.55 -4.59
CA MET A 18 4.79 -4.81 -4.28
C MET A 18 3.51 -4.54 -3.50
N THR A 19 3.58 -3.73 -2.44
CA THR A 19 2.42 -3.37 -1.61
C THR A 19 1.34 -2.67 -2.43
N ILE A 20 1.68 -1.68 -3.27
CA ILE A 20 0.71 -1.01 -4.14
C ILE A 20 0.05 -2.01 -5.09
N SER A 21 0.85 -2.89 -5.70
CA SER A 21 0.33 -3.91 -6.63
C SER A 21 -0.67 -4.85 -5.94
N TYR A 22 -0.38 -5.31 -4.72
CA TYR A 22 -1.30 -6.13 -3.94
C TYR A 22 -2.57 -5.38 -3.53
N LEU A 23 -2.47 -4.10 -3.15
CA LEU A 23 -3.64 -3.29 -2.80
C LEU A 23 -4.52 -3.01 -4.02
N LEU A 24 -3.92 -2.80 -5.20
CA LEU A 24 -4.65 -2.67 -6.47
C LEU A 24 -5.35 -3.97 -6.85
N LEU A 25 -4.68 -5.11 -6.66
CA LEU A 25 -5.28 -6.43 -6.84
C LEU A 25 -6.45 -6.65 -5.89
N ASP A 26 -6.32 -6.32 -4.60
CA ASP A 26 -7.42 -6.39 -3.63
C ASP A 26 -8.60 -5.50 -4.04
N ALA A 27 -8.33 -4.26 -4.48
CA ALA A 27 -9.36 -3.36 -4.98
C ALA A 27 -10.04 -3.89 -6.27
N LEU A 28 -9.28 -4.49 -7.18
CA LEU A 28 -9.80 -5.10 -8.41
C LEU A 28 -10.66 -6.32 -8.09
N VAL A 29 -10.18 -7.20 -7.21
CA VAL A 29 -10.91 -8.40 -6.76
C VAL A 29 -12.19 -8.01 -6.05
N ALA A 30 -12.17 -6.96 -5.22
CA ALA A 30 -13.37 -6.47 -4.57
C ALA A 30 -14.41 -5.87 -5.53
N ARG A 31 -13.96 -5.25 -6.62
CA ARG A 31 -14.85 -4.77 -7.68
C ARG A 31 -15.42 -5.91 -8.52
N LEU A 32 -14.62 -6.94 -8.81
CA LEU A 32 -15.01 -8.05 -9.66
C LEU A 32 -15.87 -9.09 -8.92
N ILE A 33 -15.50 -9.41 -7.69
CA ILE A 33 -16.17 -10.40 -6.84
C ILE A 33 -17.00 -9.65 -5.79
N ARG A 34 -18.27 -9.45 -6.13
CA ARG A 34 -19.25 -8.82 -5.21
C ARG A 34 -19.63 -9.73 -4.04
N ASP A 35 -19.45 -11.05 -4.18
CA ASP A 35 -19.74 -12.02 -3.13
C ASP A 35 -18.78 -11.84 -1.93
N PRO A 36 -19.29 -11.40 -0.76
CA PRO A 36 -18.48 -11.23 0.44
C PRO A 36 -17.98 -12.56 1.04
N ALA A 37 -18.60 -13.70 0.71
CA ALA A 37 -18.19 -15.03 1.21
C ALA A 37 -17.05 -15.67 0.39
N SER A 38 -16.56 -14.99 -0.64
CA SER A 38 -15.48 -15.52 -1.48
C SER A 38 -14.16 -15.65 -0.72
N LYS A 39 -13.61 -16.86 -0.71
CA LYS A 39 -12.27 -17.17 -0.16
C LYS A 39 -11.17 -16.29 -0.78
N VAL A 40 -11.32 -15.93 -2.06
CA VAL A 40 -10.36 -15.08 -2.78
C VAL A 40 -10.33 -13.68 -2.16
N ARG A 41 -11.50 -13.09 -1.91
CA ARG A 41 -11.60 -11.77 -1.28
C ARG A 41 -11.04 -11.76 0.15
N GLY A 42 -11.28 -12.84 0.91
CA GLY A 42 -10.69 -13.02 2.24
C GLY A 42 -9.16 -13.11 2.22
N PHE A 43 -8.60 -13.82 1.24
CA PHE A 43 -7.14 -13.92 1.06
C PHE A 43 -6.51 -12.55 0.79
N PHE A 44 -7.05 -11.78 -0.16
CA PHE A 44 -6.53 -10.44 -0.46
C PHE A 44 -6.68 -9.47 0.72
N ALA A 45 -7.80 -9.53 1.45
CA ALA A 45 -7.98 -8.73 2.66
C ALA A 45 -6.97 -9.08 3.76
N LEU A 46 -6.61 -10.37 3.91
CA LEU A 46 -5.57 -10.80 4.86
C LEU A 46 -4.18 -10.28 4.47
N VAL A 47 -3.84 -10.33 3.17
CA VAL A 47 -2.56 -9.81 2.67
C VAL A 47 -2.49 -8.28 2.80
N ALA A 48 -3.61 -7.58 2.59
CA ALA A 48 -3.69 -6.12 2.69
C ALA A 48 -3.79 -5.60 4.14
N SER A 49 -4.29 -6.41 5.07
CA SER A 49 -4.54 -6.08 6.49
C SER A 49 -3.42 -5.33 7.21
N PRO A 50 -2.13 -5.72 7.08
CA PRO A 50 -1.03 -5.02 7.77
C PRO A 50 -0.93 -3.53 7.40
N VAL A 51 -1.36 -3.17 6.20
CA VAL A 51 -1.33 -1.79 5.69
C VAL A 51 -2.68 -1.11 5.87
N THR A 52 -3.79 -1.81 5.64
CA THR A 52 -5.13 -1.21 5.72
C THR A 52 -5.60 -0.99 7.16
N ARG A 53 -5.20 -1.83 8.12
CA ARG A 53 -5.54 -1.65 9.56
C ARG A 53 -5.04 -0.34 10.14
N PRO A 54 -3.75 0.04 10.02
CA PRO A 54 -3.29 1.32 10.55
C PRO A 54 -3.98 2.48 9.83
N VAL A 55 -4.16 2.41 8.50
CA VAL A 55 -4.87 3.45 7.73
C VAL A 55 -6.30 3.64 8.23
N ARG A 56 -7.02 2.55 8.53
CA ARG A 56 -8.38 2.62 9.08
C ARG A 56 -8.45 3.34 10.42
N ARG A 57 -7.41 3.26 11.25
CA ARG A 57 -7.36 3.99 12.53
C ARG A 57 -7.23 5.51 12.36
N PHE A 58 -6.72 5.97 11.22
CA PHE A 58 -6.61 7.39 10.90
C PHE A 58 -7.81 7.93 10.11
N LEU A 59 -8.74 7.05 9.72
CA LEU A 59 -9.96 7.42 9.01
C LEU A 59 -11.14 7.54 10.00
N PRO A 60 -12.19 8.33 9.66
CA PRO A 60 -13.40 8.41 10.45
C PRO A 60 -14.06 7.03 10.66
N GLU A 61 -14.72 6.82 11.80
CA GLU A 61 -15.31 5.51 12.16
C GLU A 61 -16.40 5.01 11.18
N GLY A 62 -16.93 5.87 10.32
CA GLY A 62 -17.86 5.52 9.24
C GLY A 62 -17.22 5.27 7.87
N ALA A 63 -15.90 5.24 7.77
CA ALA A 63 -15.22 5.07 6.48
C ALA A 63 -15.52 3.69 5.87
N THR A 64 -15.88 3.67 4.60
CA THR A 64 -16.16 2.44 3.86
C THR A 64 -14.88 1.66 3.57
N ASP A 65 -14.98 0.34 3.39
CA ASP A 65 -13.80 -0.49 3.05
C ASP A 65 -13.09 0.00 1.77
N ASP A 66 -13.85 0.51 0.80
CA ASP A 66 -13.30 1.10 -0.42
C ASP A 66 -12.52 2.40 -0.12
N GLN A 67 -13.02 3.26 0.77
CA GLN A 67 -12.28 4.45 1.20
C GLN A 67 -10.97 4.07 1.90
N VAL A 68 -10.99 3.06 2.77
CA VAL A 68 -9.78 2.54 3.44
C VAL A 68 -8.77 2.01 2.44
N ARG A 69 -9.21 1.28 1.41
CA ARG A 69 -8.33 0.78 0.34
C ARG A 69 -7.68 1.91 -0.46
N TRP A 70 -8.47 2.85 -0.95
CA TRP A 70 -7.96 3.98 -1.73
C TRP A 70 -7.03 4.86 -0.90
N ALA A 71 -7.35 5.11 0.37
CA ALA A 71 -6.47 5.81 1.30
C ALA A 71 -5.15 5.05 1.51
N SER A 72 -5.20 3.72 1.62
CA SER A 72 -4.00 2.89 1.79
C SER A 72 -3.12 2.93 0.53
N ILE A 73 -3.72 2.83 -0.66
CA ILE A 73 -3.00 2.97 -1.94
C ILE A 73 -2.35 4.35 -2.01
N GLY A 74 -3.10 5.41 -1.71
CA GLY A 74 -2.60 6.79 -1.72
C GLY A 74 -1.43 7.00 -0.76
N LEU A 75 -1.52 6.46 0.46
CA LEU A 75 -0.45 6.56 1.46
C LEU A 75 0.83 5.86 0.99
N VAL A 76 0.73 4.63 0.50
CA VAL A 76 1.91 3.88 0.03
C VAL A 76 2.48 4.52 -1.24
N ALA A 77 1.64 5.01 -2.15
CA ALA A 77 2.07 5.75 -3.33
C ALA A 77 2.83 7.03 -2.94
N LEU A 78 2.36 7.77 -1.94
CA LEU A 78 3.04 8.96 -1.42
C LEU A 78 4.42 8.60 -0.85
N VAL A 79 4.50 7.56 -0.01
CA VAL A 79 5.78 7.06 0.53
C VAL A 79 6.73 6.66 -0.61
N TRP A 80 6.21 5.99 -1.64
CA TRP A 80 7.01 5.59 -2.79
C TRP A 80 7.56 6.78 -3.57
N VAL A 81 6.73 7.80 -3.83
CA VAL A 81 7.16 9.05 -4.48
C VAL A 81 8.24 9.75 -3.65
N LEU A 82 8.06 9.82 -2.32
CA LEU A 82 9.06 10.38 -1.42
C LEU A 82 10.40 9.63 -1.52
N LEU A 83 10.38 8.29 -1.57
CA LEU A 83 11.59 7.47 -1.77
C LEU A 83 12.27 7.68 -3.14
N LEU A 84 11.55 8.15 -4.15
CA LEU A 84 12.09 8.48 -5.46
C LEU A 84 12.65 9.91 -5.52
N VAL A 85 11.98 10.86 -4.85
CA VAL A 85 12.28 12.29 -4.94
C VAL A 85 13.33 12.73 -3.90
N LEU A 86 13.24 12.28 -2.65
CA LEU A 86 14.16 12.69 -1.57
C LEU A 86 15.65 12.48 -1.93
N PRO A 87 16.07 11.32 -2.48
CA PRO A 87 17.47 11.12 -2.85
C PRO A 87 17.92 12.07 -3.95
N ARG A 88 17.03 12.47 -4.87
CA ARG A 88 17.35 13.41 -5.95
C ARG A 88 17.49 14.85 -5.44
N LEU A 89 16.67 15.25 -4.47
CA LEU A 89 16.78 16.58 -3.85
C LEU A 89 18.03 16.69 -2.97
N ALA A 90 18.44 15.60 -2.32
CA ALA A 90 19.62 15.58 -1.45
C ALA A 90 20.96 15.46 -2.21
N SER A 91 20.92 15.19 -3.51
CA SER A 91 22.11 15.07 -4.37
C SER A 91 22.24 16.19 -5.40
N GLY A 92 21.34 17.19 -5.35
CA GLY A 92 21.39 18.41 -6.16
C GLY A 92 22.03 19.58 -5.44
#